data_AF-A0A173V7G3-F1
#
_entry.id   AF-A0A173V7G3-F1
#
_cell.length_a   1.000
_cell.length_b   1.000
_cell.length_c   1.000
_cell.angle_alpha   90.00
_cell.angle_beta   90.00
_cell.angle_gamma   90.00
#
_symmetry.space_group_name_H-M   'P 1'
#
loop_
_entity.id
_entity.type
_entity.pdbx_description
1 polymer ?
#
loop_
_entity_poly.entity_id
_entity_poly.type
_entity_poly.pdbx_seq_one_letter_code
_entity_poly.pdbx_strand_id
1 'polypeptide(L)'
;MDCFLQKEVDNVKFPKLTNRVHYLKHEEGGVNAVCEVMKKYSEEVAEKAYQQGEEAGQRQANIAAIKNMINRFHATKEVILEDYTESEYNTAIAELQSESK
;
A
#
# COMPACT_ATOMS: atom_id res chain seq x y z
N MET A 1 -17.40 -4.78 -2.83
CA MET A 1 -17.28 -6.25 -2.85
C MET A 1 -18.66 -6.90 -2.86
N ASP A 2 -19.60 -6.35 -3.62
CA ASP A 2 -20.94 -6.89 -3.87
C ASP A 2 -20.93 -7.97 -4.97
N CYS A 3 -19.76 -8.54 -5.28
CA CYS A 3 -19.49 -9.30 -6.51
C CYS A 3 -20.39 -10.54 -6.73
N PHE A 4 -21.27 -10.91 -5.79
CA PHE A 4 -22.11 -12.11 -5.84
C PHE A 4 -23.52 -11.94 -5.26
N LEU A 5 -24.08 -10.71 -5.24
CA LEU A 5 -25.33 -10.45 -4.50
C LEU A 5 -26.54 -11.31 -4.92
N GLN A 6 -26.63 -11.77 -6.16
CA GLN A 6 -27.54 -12.86 -6.51
C GLN A 6 -26.86 -14.20 -6.22
N LYS A 7 -27.21 -14.79 -5.07
CA LYS A 7 -26.67 -16.07 -4.59
C LYS A 7 -27.08 -17.25 -5.48
N GLU A 8 -28.24 -17.17 -6.15
CA GLU A 8 -28.84 -18.26 -6.91
C GLU A 8 -29.45 -17.74 -8.21
N VAL A 9 -29.30 -18.47 -9.32
CA VAL A 9 -30.09 -18.28 -10.55
C VAL A 9 -31.04 -19.45 -10.63
N ASP A 10 -32.18 -19.33 -9.95
CA ASP A 10 -33.24 -20.35 -10.02
C ASP A 10 -34.30 -19.93 -11.04
N ASN A 11 -34.28 -20.61 -12.19
CA ASN A 11 -35.29 -20.43 -13.22
C ASN A 11 -35.88 -21.78 -13.63
N VAL A 12 -37.13 -22.00 -13.20
CA VAL A 12 -37.91 -23.22 -13.48
C VAL A 12 -38.09 -23.46 -14.99
N LYS A 13 -38.05 -22.39 -15.81
CA LYS A 13 -38.15 -22.48 -17.28
C LYS A 13 -36.87 -22.98 -17.94
N PHE A 14 -35.73 -22.91 -17.25
CA PHE A 14 -34.41 -23.27 -17.79
C PHE A 14 -33.57 -24.12 -16.80
N PRO A 15 -34.02 -25.34 -16.46
CA PRO A 15 -33.41 -26.16 -15.41
C PRO A 15 -31.95 -26.58 -15.69
N LYS A 16 -31.61 -26.80 -16.97
CA LYS A 16 -30.22 -27.14 -17.35
C LYS A 16 -29.25 -25.98 -17.10
N LEU A 17 -29.70 -24.75 -17.36
CA LEU A 17 -28.89 -23.54 -17.13
C LEU A 17 -28.73 -23.31 -15.63
N THR A 18 -29.83 -23.40 -14.87
CA THR A 18 -29.84 -23.32 -13.40
C THR A 18 -28.81 -24.27 -12.78
N ASN A 19 -28.84 -25.56 -13.14
CA ASN A 19 -27.92 -26.55 -12.59
C ASN A 19 -26.45 -26.29 -12.95
N ARG A 20 -26.17 -25.85 -14.18
CA ARG A 20 -24.80 -25.57 -14.61
C ARG A 20 -24.24 -24.33 -13.90
N VAL A 21 -25.06 -23.30 -13.72
CA VAL A 21 -24.66 -22.10 -12.96
C VAL A 21 -24.41 -22.44 -11.49
N HIS A 22 -25.27 -23.24 -10.86
CA HIS A 22 -25.07 -23.72 -9.50
C HIS A 22 -23.75 -24.49 -9.36
N TYR A 23 -23.48 -25.44 -10.26
CA TYR A 23 -22.24 -26.21 -10.27
C TYR A 23 -20.99 -25.33 -10.40
N LEU A 24 -21.00 -24.35 -11.33
CA LEU A 24 -19.87 -23.44 -11.51
C LEU A 24 -19.60 -22.55 -10.30
N LYS A 25 -20.67 -22.19 -9.59
CA LYS A 25 -20.59 -21.30 -8.43
C LYS A 25 -20.17 -22.03 -7.16
N HIS A 26 -20.68 -23.24 -6.94
CA HIS A 26 -20.52 -23.96 -5.69
C HIS A 26 -19.51 -25.13 -5.76
N GLU A 27 -19.36 -25.78 -6.92
CA GLU A 27 -18.57 -27.01 -7.06
C GLU A 27 -17.25 -26.80 -7.82
N GLU A 28 -17.28 -26.19 -9.02
CA GLU A 28 -16.02 -25.76 -9.69
C GLU A 28 -15.42 -24.51 -9.03
N GLY A 29 -16.15 -23.88 -8.10
CA GLY A 29 -15.64 -22.83 -7.23
C GLY A 29 -15.27 -21.54 -7.95
N GLY A 30 -15.78 -21.26 -9.16
CA GLY A 30 -15.35 -20.10 -9.96
C GLY A 30 -15.53 -18.77 -9.22
N VAL A 31 -16.63 -18.63 -8.49
CA VAL A 31 -16.91 -17.48 -7.63
C VAL A 31 -15.96 -17.40 -6.43
N ASN A 32 -15.73 -18.54 -5.77
CA ASN A 32 -14.86 -18.61 -4.61
C ASN A 32 -13.38 -18.38 -4.99
N ALA A 33 -12.93 -18.91 -6.13
CA ALA A 33 -11.59 -18.71 -6.67
C ALA A 33 -11.34 -17.24 -7.01
N VAL A 34 -12.31 -16.55 -7.64
CA VAL A 34 -12.21 -15.12 -7.90
C VAL A 34 -12.21 -14.32 -6.59
N CYS A 35 -13.03 -14.69 -5.60
CA CYS A 35 -12.99 -14.10 -4.26
C CYS A 35 -11.61 -14.23 -3.61
N GLU A 36 -11.01 -15.42 -3.66
CA GLU A 36 -9.69 -15.67 -3.07
C GLU A 36 -8.59 -14.87 -3.75
N VAL A 37 -8.60 -14.78 -5.08
CA VAL A 37 -7.66 -13.95 -5.84
C VAL A 37 -7.82 -12.48 -5.49
N MET A 38 -9.06 -11.99 -5.42
CA MET A 38 -9.33 -10.59 -5.05
C MET A 38 -8.94 -10.29 -3.60
N LYS A 39 -9.12 -11.26 -2.70
CA LYS A 39 -8.68 -11.15 -1.31
C LYS A 39 -7.16 -11.05 -1.24
N LYS A 40 -6.43 -11.97 -1.89
CA LYS A 40 -4.95 -11.91 -1.95
C LYS A 40 -4.45 -10.60 -2.56
N TYR A 41 -5.05 -10.16 -3.66
CA TYR A 41 -4.73 -8.86 -4.26
C TYR A 41 -4.96 -7.70 -3.28
N SER A 42 -6.08 -7.71 -2.55
CA SER A 42 -6.35 -6.67 -1.55
C SER A 42 -5.37 -6.69 -0.38
N GLU A 43 -4.93 -7.87 0.06
CA GLU A 43 -3.92 -8.05 1.11
C GLU A 43 -2.55 -7.54 0.64
N GLU A 44 -2.12 -7.91 -0.58
CA GLU A 44 -0.86 -7.44 -1.16
C GLU A 44 -0.82 -5.91 -1.35
N VAL A 45 -1.93 -5.32 -1.78
CA VAL A 45 -2.03 -3.86 -1.93
C VAL A 45 -1.97 -3.17 -0.56
N ALA A 46 -2.64 -3.73 0.45
CA ALA A 46 -2.59 -3.19 1.82
C ALA A 46 -1.19 -3.30 2.42
N GLU A 47 -0.50 -4.43 2.23
CA GLU A 47 0.87 -4.64 2.71
C GLU A 47 1.86 -3.67 2.05
N LYS A 48 1.78 -3.50 0.73
CA LYS A 48 2.62 -2.51 0.01
C LYS A 48 2.36 -1.09 0.48
N ALA A 49 1.10 -0.73 0.73
CA ALA A 49 0.75 0.59 1.25
C ALA A 49 1.32 0.81 2.67
N TYR A 50 1.30 -0.23 3.51
CA TYR A 50 1.90 -0.18 4.84
C TYR A 50 3.42 0.02 4.78
N GLN A 51 4.13 -0.79 3.97
CA GLN A 51 5.58 -0.68 3.78
C GLN A 51 5.99 0.70 3.25
N GLN A 52 5.26 1.23 2.25
CA GLN A 52 5.50 2.58 1.73
C GLN A 52 5.28 3.65 2.80
N GLY A 53 4.27 3.47 3.66
CA GLY A 53 4.02 4.36 4.79
C GLY A 53 5.14 4.34 5.82
N GLU A 54 5.66 3.16 6.15
CA GLU A 54 6.78 2.98 7.07
C GLU A 54 8.07 3.61 6.52
N GLU A 55 8.40 3.37 5.25
CA GLU A 55 9.54 4.00 4.57
C GLU A 55 9.42 5.52 4.53
N ALA A 56 8.23 6.04 4.22
CA ALA A 56 7.97 7.48 4.23
C ALA A 56 8.12 8.08 5.63
N GLY A 57 7.63 7.38 6.66
CA GLY A 57 7.77 7.78 8.06
C GLY A 57 9.24 7.80 8.52
N GLN A 58 10.00 6.74 8.20
CA GLN A 58 11.42 6.67 8.51
C GLN A 58 12.21 7.77 7.82
N ARG A 59 11.92 8.02 6.53
CA ARG A 59 12.54 9.11 5.78
C ARG A 59 12.27 10.46 6.42
N GLN A 60 11.04 10.71 6.90
CA GLN A 60 10.71 11.96 7.59
C GLN A 60 11.46 12.11 8.91
N ALA A 61 11.61 11.01 9.66
CA ALA A 61 12.41 11.00 10.89
C ALA A 61 13.90 11.30 10.62
N ASN A 62 14.46 10.72 9.56
CA ASN A 62 15.83 10.99 9.11
C ASN A 62 16.00 12.46 8.73
N ILE A 63 15.08 13.03 7.95
CA ILE A 63 15.09 14.46 7.59
C ILE A 63 15.08 15.33 8.85
N ALA A 64 14.22 15.03 9.84
CA ALA A 64 14.17 15.77 11.09
C ALA A 64 15.47 15.65 11.91
N ALA A 65 16.12 14.48 11.92
CA ALA A 65 17.42 14.28 12.54
C ALA A 65 18.50 15.15 11.86
N ILE A 66 18.55 15.14 10.53
CA ILE A 66 19.49 15.95 9.73
C ILE A 66 19.31 17.45 10.04
N LYS A 67 18.07 17.95 10.11
CA LYS A 67 17.82 19.36 10.49
C LYS A 67 18.41 19.70 11.86
N ASN A 68 18.28 18.80 12.83
CA ASN A 68 18.86 18.99 14.15
C ASN A 68 20.40 18.95 14.11
N MET A 69 21.00 18.05 13.32
CA MET A 69 22.44 17.99 13.11
C MET A 69 23.00 19.30 12.55
N ILE A 70 22.30 19.90 11.58
CA ILE A 70 22.69 21.18 10.97
C ILE A 70 22.53 22.34 11.96
N ASN A 71 21.35 22.47 12.59
CA ASN A 71 21.03 23.67 13.39
C ASN A 71 21.57 23.65 14.82
N ARG A 72 21.57 22.47 15.47
CA ARG A 72 21.96 22.35 16.88
C ARG A 72 23.41 21.94 17.05
N PHE A 73 23.90 21.08 16.16
CA PHE A 73 25.24 20.50 16.26
C PHE A 73 26.22 21.07 15.24
N HIS A 74 25.76 21.92 14.32
CA HIS A 74 26.57 22.52 13.25
C HIS A 74 27.40 21.47 12.49
N ALA A 75 26.84 20.28 12.30
CA ALA A 75 27.49 19.19 11.58
C ALA A 75 27.68 19.58 10.11
N THR A 76 28.83 19.19 9.54
CA THR A 76 29.11 19.43 8.12
C THR A 76 28.38 18.42 7.24
N LYS A 77 28.21 18.76 5.95
CA LYS A 77 27.55 17.88 4.97
C LYS A 77 28.25 16.52 4.92
N GLU A 78 29.57 16.50 4.96
CA GLU A 78 30.38 15.28 4.85
C GLU A 78 30.06 14.30 5.98
N VAL A 79 29.98 14.78 7.22
CA VAL A 79 29.66 13.96 8.39
C VAL A 79 28.22 13.44 8.34
N ILE A 80 27.27 14.26 7.89
CA ILE A 80 25.87 13.85 7.77
C ILE A 80 25.72 12.76 6.70
N LEU A 81 26.46 12.86 5.59
CA LEU A 81 26.39 11.88 4.50
C LEU A 81 27.10 10.56 4.79
N GLU A 82 27.77 10.41 5.95
CA GLU A 82 28.25 9.11 6.42
C GLU A 82 27.09 8.18 6.78
N ASP A 83 26.02 8.72 7.36
CA ASP A 83 24.87 7.95 7.86
C ASP A 83 23.57 8.17 7.07
N TYR A 84 23.47 9.27 6.30
CA TYR A 84 22.25 9.67 5.60
C TYR A 84 22.46 9.88 4.10
N THR A 85 21.37 9.82 3.33
CA THR A 85 21.44 9.99 1.87
C THR A 85 21.47 11.45 1.45
N GLU A 86 22.07 11.72 0.28
CA GLU A 86 22.09 13.07 -0.30
C GLU A 86 20.67 13.60 -0.60
N SER A 87 19.72 12.72 -0.91
CA SER A 87 18.33 13.11 -1.11
C SER A 87 17.67 13.60 0.18
N GLU A 88 17.85 12.88 1.29
CA GLU A 88 17.33 13.29 2.62
C GLU A 88 17.96 14.60 3.08
N TYR A 89 19.28 14.76 2.87
CA TYR A 89 19.98 16.01 3.17
C TYR A 89 19.41 17.19 2.37
N ASN A 90 19.26 17.04 1.05
CA ASN A 90 18.73 18.11 0.20
C ASN A 90 17.28 18.48 0.56
N THR A 91 16.45 17.49 0.90
CA THR A 91 15.09 17.75 1.42
C THR A 91 15.14 18.52 2.73
N ALA A 92 15.99 18.12 3.69
CA ALA A 92 16.14 18.83 4.96
C ALA A 92 16.55 20.30 4.78
N ILE A 93 17.49 20.59 3.87
CA ILE A 93 17.90 21.95 3.54
C ILE A 93 16.76 22.76 2.92
N ALA A 94 16.01 22.18 1.98
CA ALA A 94 14.87 22.84 1.36
C ALA A 94 13.77 23.20 2.38
N GLU A 95 13.48 22.27 3.31
CA GLU A 95 12.51 22.51 4.39
C GLU A 95 12.99 23.62 5.33
N LEU A 96 14.26 23.59 5.77
CA LEU A 96 14.82 24.66 6.61
C LEU A 96 14.78 26.04 5.95
N GLN A 97 15.05 26.12 4.64
CA GLN A 97 14.94 27.36 3.88
C GLN A 97 13.50 27.85 3.75
N SER A 98 12.53 26.94 3.71
CA SER A 98 11.10 27.27 3.68
C SER A 98 10.58 27.75 5.03
N GLU A 99 11.05 27.16 6.13
CA GLU A 99 10.70 27.53 7.51
C GLU A 99 11.28 28.89 7.92
N SER A 100 12.31 29.37 7.21
CA SER A 100 12.97 30.65 7.47
C SER A 100 12.34 31.84 6.71
N LYS A 101 11.26 31.62 5.95
CA LYS A 101 10.50 32.67 5.24
C LYS A 101 9.28 33.10 6.05
#